data_AF-A0AAF3EMW2-F1
#
_entry.id   AF-A0AAF3EMW2-F1
#
_cell.length_a   1.000
_cell.length_b   1.000
_cell.length_c   1.000
_cell.angle_alpha   90.00
_cell.angle_beta   90.00
_cell.angle_gamma   90.00
#
_symmetry.space_group_name_H-M   'P 1'
#
loop_
_entity.id
_entity.type
_entity.pdbx_description
1 polymer ?
#
loop_
_entity_poly.entity_id
_entity_poly.type
_entity_poly.pdbx_seq_one_letter_code
_entity_poly.pdbx_strand_id
1 'polypeptide(L)'
;MSQGILDFECPICYDEFDHAYKRPMTMNCGHSVCEDCSNKGMGTMKTCPKCRTLITTRAINFSLLGAIEQFAQQKAELLELRARQSAQTREQNVTSGTLDELKNSLGNLKLESEAMQRQRAQETLAQINYLQNQVHQQVNQRQITDLNVQIIALQNRLSRENQSKDRRVEELEAKILEMQHKQQQPQTPRVDPVMEAKIAELERKLESSMQTSGDIQLTG
;
A
#
# COMPACT_ATOMS: atom_id res chain seq x y z
N MET A 1 77.33 -16.26 -28.61
CA MET A 1 77.35 -17.61 -29.19
C MET A 1 76.06 -18.29 -28.76
N SER A 2 75.07 -18.32 -29.65
CA SER A 2 73.77 -18.96 -29.44
C SER A 2 73.88 -20.43 -29.79
N GLN A 3 73.98 -21.31 -28.78
CA GLN A 3 73.87 -22.75 -28.97
C GLN A 3 72.80 -23.27 -28.01
N GLY A 4 71.79 -23.95 -28.55
CA GLY A 4 70.78 -24.66 -27.75
C GLY A 4 69.32 -24.50 -28.18
N ILE A 5 69.02 -24.31 -29.47
CA ILE A 5 67.70 -24.70 -30.00
C ILE A 5 67.88 -26.11 -30.57
N LEU A 6 67.15 -27.07 -30.02
CA LEU A 6 67.00 -28.40 -30.59
C LEU A 6 66.20 -28.24 -31.88
N ASP A 7 66.87 -28.26 -33.03
CA ASP A 7 66.20 -28.26 -34.33
C ASP A 7 65.59 -29.67 -34.53
N PHE A 8 64.25 -29.76 -34.52
CA PHE A 8 63.51 -31.01 -34.79
C PHE A 8 63.37 -31.33 -36.28
N GLU A 9 64.09 -30.61 -37.14
CA GLU A 9 64.03 -30.73 -38.59
C GLU A 9 65.38 -31.11 -39.17
N CYS A 10 65.35 -31.83 -40.28
CA CYS A 10 66.55 -32.17 -41.03
C CYS A 10 67.12 -30.93 -41.74
N PRO A 11 68.40 -30.54 -41.54
CA PRO A 11 68.96 -29.34 -42.17
C PRO A 11 69.21 -29.47 -43.68
N ILE A 12 68.86 -30.61 -44.30
CA ILE A 12 69.04 -30.87 -45.73
C ILE A 12 67.70 -30.80 -46.47
N CYS A 13 66.69 -31.50 -45.95
CA CYS A 13 65.37 -31.55 -46.58
C CYS A 13 64.31 -30.69 -45.87
N TYR A 14 64.62 -30.17 -44.68
CA TYR A 14 63.72 -29.35 -43.84
C TYR A 14 62.45 -30.08 -43.38
N ASP A 15 62.39 -31.40 -43.55
CA ASP A 15 61.32 -32.23 -42.97
C ASP A 15 61.58 -32.45 -41.48
N GLU A 16 60.50 -32.48 -40.68
CA GLU A 16 60.54 -32.88 -39.28
C GLU A 16 61.06 -34.32 -39.13
N PHE A 17 61.84 -34.55 -38.08
CA PHE A 17 62.27 -35.88 -37.72
C PHE A 17 61.12 -36.69 -37.12
N ASP A 18 61.09 -37.99 -37.42
CA ASP A 18 60.09 -38.91 -36.89
C ASP A 18 60.70 -40.32 -36.67
N HIS A 19 59.90 -41.22 -36.09
CA HIS A 19 60.31 -42.60 -35.81
C HIS A 19 60.27 -43.53 -37.04
N ALA A 20 59.65 -43.10 -38.14
CA ALA A 20 59.26 -43.98 -39.25
C ALA A 20 60.09 -43.74 -40.52
N TYR A 21 60.03 -42.53 -41.07
CA TYR A 21 60.56 -42.17 -42.39
C TYR A 21 61.71 -41.17 -42.30
N LYS A 22 61.69 -40.26 -41.32
CA LYS A 22 62.70 -39.20 -41.13
C LYS A 22 63.48 -39.42 -39.84
N ARG A 23 64.00 -40.64 -39.65
CA ARG A 23 64.80 -40.96 -38.46
C ARG A 23 66.07 -40.13 -38.40
N PRO A 24 66.37 -39.42 -37.29
CA PRO A 24 67.56 -38.61 -37.17
C PRO A 24 68.80 -39.50 -37.00
N MET A 25 69.76 -39.35 -37.91
CA MET A 25 71.05 -40.01 -37.88
C MET A 25 72.12 -39.03 -37.41
N THR A 26 72.72 -39.29 -36.25
CA THR A 26 73.85 -38.51 -35.72
C THR A 26 75.17 -39.02 -36.27
N MET A 27 76.01 -38.10 -36.73
CA MET A 27 77.40 -38.38 -37.16
C MET A 27 78.38 -38.23 -35.99
N ASN A 28 79.62 -38.68 -36.15
CA ASN A 28 80.72 -38.51 -35.18
C ASN A 28 80.98 -37.05 -34.73
N CYS A 29 80.53 -36.05 -35.49
CA CYS A 29 80.61 -34.63 -35.11
C CYS A 29 79.44 -34.13 -34.24
N GLY A 30 78.45 -34.98 -33.93
CA GLY A 30 77.29 -34.66 -33.10
C GLY A 30 76.09 -34.04 -33.84
N HIS A 31 76.22 -33.67 -35.11
CA HIS A 31 75.09 -33.19 -35.91
C HIS A 31 74.20 -34.34 -36.36
N SER A 32 72.90 -34.06 -36.53
CA SER A 32 71.90 -35.01 -37.02
C SER A 32 71.33 -34.58 -38.37
N VAL A 33 71.09 -35.55 -39.25
CA VAL A 33 70.34 -35.41 -40.52
C VAL A 33 69.43 -36.62 -40.68
N CYS A 34 68.37 -36.57 -41.49
CA CYS A 34 67.47 -37.71 -41.59
C CYS A 34 68.16 -38.89 -42.31
N GLU A 35 67.68 -40.11 -42.05
CA GLU A 35 68.22 -41.34 -42.61
C GLU A 35 68.29 -41.30 -44.15
N ASP A 36 67.23 -40.80 -44.80
CA ASP A 36 67.20 -40.60 -46.25
C ASP A 36 68.35 -39.71 -46.74
N CYS A 37 68.55 -38.55 -46.13
CA CYS A 37 69.58 -37.60 -46.55
C CYS A 37 70.98 -38.10 -46.21
N SER A 38 71.13 -38.80 -45.08
CA SER A 38 72.36 -39.49 -44.70
C SER A 38 72.75 -40.55 -45.74
N ASN A 39 71.76 -41.29 -46.25
CA ASN A 39 72.00 -42.35 -47.24
C ASN A 39 72.23 -41.79 -48.65
N LYS A 40 71.47 -40.77 -49.08
CA LYS A 40 71.61 -40.13 -50.39
C LYS A 40 72.91 -39.32 -50.53
N GLY A 41 73.38 -38.67 -49.46
CA GLY A 41 74.62 -37.86 -49.48
C GLY A 41 75.92 -38.67 -49.67
N MET A 42 75.89 -39.98 -49.41
CA MET A 42 77.08 -40.84 -49.50
C MET A 42 77.63 -41.06 -50.91
N GLY A 43 76.81 -40.87 -51.94
CA GLY A 43 77.27 -41.03 -53.33
C GLY A 43 78.29 -39.96 -53.73
N THR A 44 78.30 -38.81 -53.06
CA THR A 44 79.06 -37.61 -53.49
C THR A 44 79.85 -36.92 -52.38
N MET A 45 79.49 -37.07 -51.10
CA MET A 45 80.11 -36.32 -49.99
C MET A 45 80.34 -37.23 -48.75
N LYS A 46 81.60 -37.36 -48.31
CA LYS A 46 81.96 -38.09 -47.06
C LYS A 46 82.08 -37.16 -45.84
N THR A 47 81.60 -35.93 -45.95
CA THR A 47 81.72 -34.89 -44.91
C THR A 47 80.35 -34.47 -44.39
N CYS A 48 80.30 -34.06 -43.12
CA CYS A 48 79.09 -33.56 -42.48
C CYS A 48 78.56 -32.32 -43.22
N PRO A 49 77.28 -32.29 -43.64
CA PRO A 49 76.71 -31.14 -44.34
C PRO A 49 76.70 -29.84 -43.53
N LYS A 50 76.69 -29.93 -42.19
CA LYS A 50 76.65 -28.78 -41.29
C LYS A 50 78.04 -28.21 -40.95
N CYS A 51 79.02 -29.07 -40.69
CA CYS A 51 80.35 -28.64 -40.20
C CYS A 51 81.54 -29.13 -41.04
N ARG A 52 81.29 -29.87 -42.13
CA ARG A 52 82.28 -30.43 -43.07
C ARG A 52 83.28 -31.44 -42.46
N THR A 53 83.09 -31.86 -41.20
CA THR A 53 83.89 -32.93 -40.57
C THR A 53 83.72 -34.25 -41.31
N LEU A 54 84.79 -35.01 -41.49
CA LEU A 54 84.74 -36.35 -42.11
C LEU A 54 83.84 -37.29 -41.30
N ILE A 55 82.91 -37.95 -42.00
CA ILE A 55 81.97 -38.89 -41.39
C ILE A 55 82.65 -40.26 -41.28
N THR A 56 82.88 -40.72 -40.04
CA THR A 56 83.45 -42.05 -39.76
C THR A 56 82.42 -43.01 -39.18
N THR A 57 81.46 -42.51 -38.40
CA THR A 57 80.40 -43.29 -37.77
C THR A 57 79.06 -42.56 -37.87
N ARG A 58 77.98 -43.35 -37.87
CA ARG A 58 76.60 -42.86 -37.82
C ARG A 58 75.75 -43.79 -36.97
N ALA A 59 74.83 -43.21 -36.20
CA ALA A 59 73.87 -43.95 -35.40
C ALA A 59 72.55 -43.17 -35.32
N ILE A 60 71.45 -43.87 -35.03
CA ILE A 60 70.16 -43.24 -34.77
C ILE A 60 70.26 -42.41 -33.49
N ASN A 61 69.75 -41.19 -33.52
CA ASN A 61 69.68 -40.31 -32.36
C ASN A 61 68.39 -40.58 -31.57
N PHE A 62 68.43 -41.60 -30.70
CA PHE A 62 67.29 -41.93 -29.85
C PHE A 62 66.94 -40.83 -28.85
N SER A 63 67.90 -40.01 -28.42
CA SER A 63 67.64 -38.86 -27.54
C SER A 63 66.81 -37.79 -28.23
N LEU A 64 67.10 -37.49 -29.49
CA LEU A 64 66.33 -36.53 -30.29
C LEU A 64 64.93 -37.08 -30.59
N LEU A 65 64.81 -38.38 -30.90
CA LEU A 65 63.51 -39.04 -31.06
C LEU A 65 62.64 -38.93 -29.80
N GLY A 66 63.22 -39.24 -28.62
CA GLY A 66 62.50 -39.11 -27.35
C GLY A 66 62.08 -37.66 -27.04
N ALA A 67 62.91 -36.68 -27.40
CA ALA A 67 62.57 -35.26 -27.23
C ALA A 67 61.40 -34.83 -28.14
N ILE A 68 61.35 -35.32 -29.38
CA ILE A 68 60.24 -35.06 -30.30
C ILE A 68 58.94 -35.65 -29.77
N GLU A 69 58.99 -36.91 -29.31
CA GLU A 69 57.83 -37.58 -28.73
C GLU A 69 57.30 -36.82 -27.50
N GLN A 70 58.19 -36.44 -26.57
CA GLN A 70 57.82 -35.68 -25.39
C GLN A 70 57.20 -34.32 -25.76
N PHE A 71 57.76 -33.63 -26.75
CA PHE A 71 57.24 -32.34 -27.19
C PHE A 71 55.84 -32.48 -27.83
N ALA A 72 55.63 -33.53 -28.62
CA ALA A 72 54.33 -33.84 -29.21
C ALA A 72 53.27 -34.13 -28.12
N GLN A 73 53.63 -34.91 -27.09
CA GLN A 73 52.75 -35.22 -25.96
C GLN A 73 52.38 -33.95 -25.18
N GLN A 74 53.36 -33.11 -24.82
CA GLN A 74 53.11 -31.86 -24.10
C GLN A 74 52.23 -30.89 -24.91
N LYS A 75 52.43 -30.82 -26.22
CA LYS A 75 51.60 -29.99 -27.11
C LYS A 75 50.15 -30.48 -27.13
N ALA A 76 49.93 -31.79 -27.20
CA ALA A 76 48.59 -32.37 -27.16
C ALA A 76 47.87 -32.08 -25.83
N GLU A 77 48.56 -32.28 -24.70
CA GLU A 77 48.02 -32.00 -23.37
C GLU A 77 47.64 -30.52 -23.21
N LEU A 78 48.49 -29.59 -23.68
CA LEU A 78 48.20 -28.16 -23.64
C LEU A 78 46.97 -27.78 -24.47
N LEU A 79 46.80 -28.39 -25.64
CA LEU A 79 45.64 -28.17 -26.50
C LEU A 79 44.36 -28.69 -25.85
N GLU A 80 44.40 -29.87 -25.22
CA GLU A 80 43.27 -30.39 -24.45
C GLU A 80 42.91 -29.49 -23.27
N LEU A 81 43.90 -29.01 -22.50
CA LEU A 81 43.66 -28.12 -21.37
C LEU A 81 42.98 -26.83 -21.82
N ARG A 82 43.43 -26.24 -22.93
CA ARG A 82 42.79 -25.06 -23.53
C ARG A 82 41.36 -25.34 -23.99
N ALA A 83 41.11 -26.49 -24.61
CA ALA A 83 39.77 -26.89 -25.02
C ALA A 83 38.83 -27.01 -23.80
N ARG A 84 39.27 -27.66 -22.71
CA ARG A 84 38.50 -27.79 -21.46
C ARG A 84 38.21 -26.44 -20.81
N GLN A 85 39.21 -25.56 -20.72
CA GLN A 85 39.02 -24.20 -20.21
C GLN A 85 37.96 -23.44 -21.03
N SER A 86 38.04 -23.50 -22.36
CA SER A 86 37.07 -22.81 -23.22
C SER A 86 35.63 -23.32 -23.07
N ALA A 87 35.45 -24.61 -22.80
CA ALA A 87 34.13 -25.20 -22.53
C ALA A 87 33.60 -24.76 -21.15
N GLN A 88 34.45 -24.73 -20.13
CA GLN A 88 34.08 -24.30 -18.79
C GLN A 88 33.67 -22.81 -18.73
N THR A 89 34.38 -21.93 -19.45
CA THR A 89 34.00 -20.51 -19.54
C THR A 89 32.64 -20.31 -20.23
N ARG A 90 32.26 -21.19 -21.17
CA ARG A 90 30.93 -21.13 -21.80
C ARG A 90 29.83 -21.50 -20.80
N GLU A 91 30.01 -22.55 -20.00
CA GLU A 91 29.03 -22.97 -18.99
C GLU A 91 28.87 -21.94 -17.85
N GLN A 92 29.96 -21.30 -17.43
CA GLN A 92 29.92 -20.24 -16.41
C GLN A 92 29.20 -18.97 -16.88
N ASN A 93 29.33 -18.60 -18.17
CA ASN A 93 28.62 -17.44 -18.71
C ASN A 93 27.11 -17.67 -18.83
N VAL A 94 26.68 -18.89 -19.16
CA VAL A 94 25.25 -19.24 -19.21
C VAL A 94 24.61 -19.17 -17.82
N THR A 95 25.30 -19.65 -16.78
CA THR A 95 24.81 -19.61 -15.40
C THR A 95 24.83 -18.20 -14.79
N SER A 96 25.75 -17.33 -15.19
CA SER A 96 25.72 -15.91 -14.83
C SER A 96 24.49 -15.20 -15.40
N GLY A 97 24.16 -15.45 -16.67
CA GLY A 97 22.99 -14.84 -17.32
C GLY A 97 21.67 -15.22 -16.64
N THR A 98 21.49 -16.49 -16.27
CA THR A 98 20.28 -16.95 -15.59
C THR A 98 20.15 -16.40 -14.17
N LEU A 99 21.27 -16.22 -13.45
CA LEU A 99 21.26 -15.61 -12.12
C LEU A 99 20.80 -14.15 -12.16
N ASP A 100 21.25 -13.38 -13.15
CA ASP A 100 20.90 -11.98 -13.30
C ASP A 100 19.43 -11.81 -13.74
N GLU A 101 18.93 -12.68 -14.61
CA GLU A 101 17.50 -12.75 -14.97
C GLU A 101 16.62 -13.05 -13.74
N LEU A 102 17.03 -14.00 -12.90
CA LEU A 102 16.33 -14.35 -11.66
C LEU A 102 16.33 -13.18 -10.66
N LYS A 103 17.45 -12.48 -10.48
CA LYS A 103 17.54 -11.29 -9.62
C LYS A 103 16.62 -10.18 -10.10
N ASN A 104 16.57 -9.93 -11.41
CA ASN A 104 15.69 -8.91 -11.99
C ASN A 104 14.22 -9.29 -11.78
N SER A 105 13.87 -10.55 -12.02
CA SER A 105 12.52 -11.07 -11.81
C SER A 105 12.10 -10.97 -10.33
N LEU A 106 13.01 -11.30 -9.41
CA LEU A 106 12.81 -11.14 -7.96
C LEU A 106 12.61 -9.66 -7.57
N GLY A 107 13.40 -8.76 -8.15
CA GLY A 107 13.25 -7.31 -7.94
C GLY A 107 11.88 -6.80 -8.38
N ASN A 108 11.42 -7.21 -9.55
CA ASN A 108 10.11 -6.84 -10.08
C ASN A 108 8.97 -7.37 -9.21
N LEU A 109 9.02 -8.65 -8.83
CA LEU A 109 8.01 -9.25 -7.94
C LEU A 109 7.93 -8.55 -6.58
N LYS A 110 9.08 -8.12 -6.04
CA LYS A 110 9.12 -7.37 -4.78
C LYS A 110 8.45 -6.00 -4.93
N LEU A 111 8.74 -5.28 -6.01
CA LEU A 111 8.11 -3.98 -6.30
C LEU A 111 6.59 -4.11 -6.48
N GLU A 112 6.14 -5.12 -7.22
CA GLU A 112 4.71 -5.41 -7.39
C GLU A 112 4.04 -5.76 -6.07
N SER A 113 4.68 -6.57 -5.23
CA SER A 113 4.18 -6.92 -3.90
C SER A 113 4.03 -5.68 -3.00
N GLU A 114 5.03 -4.80 -2.98
CA GLU A 114 4.99 -3.57 -2.21
C GLU A 114 3.91 -2.61 -2.72
N ALA A 115 3.75 -2.49 -4.04
CA ALA A 115 2.69 -1.67 -4.64
C ALA A 115 1.30 -2.20 -4.26
N MET A 116 1.09 -3.51 -4.34
CA MET A 116 -0.17 -4.16 -3.96
C MET A 116 -0.47 -3.97 -2.47
N GLN A 117 0.53 -4.10 -1.60
CA GLN A 117 0.37 -3.86 -0.17
C GLN A 117 -0.01 -2.41 0.13
N ARG A 118 0.63 -1.44 -0.54
CA ARG A 118 0.30 -0.01 -0.40
C ARG A 118 -1.13 0.27 -0.84
N GLN A 119 -1.56 -0.29 -1.96
CA GLN A 119 -2.94 -0.13 -2.43
C GLN A 119 -3.94 -0.70 -1.42
N ARG A 120 -3.74 -1.92 -0.93
CA ARG A 120 -4.60 -2.52 0.10
C ARG A 120 -4.64 -1.69 1.38
N ALA A 121 -3.50 -1.13 1.79
CA ALA A 121 -3.43 -0.26 2.97
C ALA A 121 -4.25 1.02 2.76
N GLN A 122 -4.17 1.64 1.58
CA GLN A 122 -4.97 2.81 1.23
C GLN A 122 -6.48 2.50 1.21
N GLU A 123 -6.88 1.39 0.62
CA GLU A 123 -8.28 0.93 0.61
C GLU A 123 -8.79 0.67 2.03
N THR A 124 -7.97 0.04 2.87
CA THR A 124 -8.30 -0.21 4.28
C THR A 124 -8.49 1.09 5.06
N LEU A 125 -7.60 2.08 4.86
CA LEU A 125 -7.72 3.39 5.49
C LEU A 125 -8.97 4.15 5.02
N ALA A 126 -9.29 4.09 3.73
CA ALA A 126 -10.51 4.68 3.20
C ALA A 126 -11.76 4.06 3.85
N GLN A 127 -11.78 2.73 3.99
CA GLN A 127 -12.88 2.02 4.65
C GLN A 127 -13.00 2.38 6.14
N ILE A 128 -11.88 2.48 6.86
CA ILE A 128 -11.87 2.91 8.27
C ILE A 128 -12.47 4.32 8.40
N ASN A 129 -12.01 5.27 7.58
CA ASN A 129 -12.52 6.64 7.60
C ASN A 129 -14.03 6.70 7.30
N TYR A 130 -14.50 5.90 6.35
CA TYR A 130 -15.93 5.80 6.03
C TYR A 130 -16.74 5.31 7.24
N LEU A 131 -16.29 4.23 7.89
CA LEU A 131 -16.98 3.67 9.06
C LEU A 131 -16.95 4.62 10.26
N GLN A 132 -15.84 5.32 10.48
CA GLN A 132 -15.74 6.33 11.54
C GLN A 132 -16.76 7.46 11.33
N ASN A 133 -16.92 7.95 10.10
CA ASN A 133 -17.91 8.97 9.76
C ASN A 133 -19.34 8.47 9.98
N GLN A 134 -19.65 7.22 9.60
CA GLN A 134 -20.96 6.63 9.85
C GLN A 134 -21.29 6.53 11.35
N VAL A 135 -20.34 6.05 12.16
CA VAL A 135 -20.52 5.94 13.62
C VAL A 135 -20.75 7.31 14.22
N HIS A 136 -19.97 8.32 13.82
CA HIS A 136 -20.12 9.69 14.30
C HIS A 136 -21.51 10.26 13.96
N GLN A 137 -21.97 10.07 12.72
CA GLN A 137 -23.32 10.49 12.31
C GLN A 137 -24.42 9.79 13.12
N GLN A 138 -24.29 8.48 13.36
CA GLN A 138 -25.27 7.74 14.16
C GLN A 138 -25.34 8.21 15.61
N VAL A 139 -24.18 8.48 16.24
CA VAL A 139 -24.12 9.00 17.62
C VAL A 139 -24.80 10.36 17.69
N ASN A 140 -24.45 11.28 16.79
CA ASN A 140 -25.06 12.61 16.75
C ASN A 140 -26.57 12.53 16.51
N GLN A 141 -27.02 11.67 15.59
CA GLN A 141 -28.43 11.49 15.30
C GLN A 141 -29.20 10.97 16.52
N ARG A 142 -28.65 10.01 17.27
CA ARG A 142 -29.26 9.53 18.52
C ARG A 142 -29.36 10.64 19.57
N GLN A 143 -28.29 11.42 19.76
CA GLN A 143 -28.30 12.55 20.69
C GLN A 143 -29.36 13.60 20.31
N ILE A 144 -29.48 13.94 19.03
CA ILE A 144 -30.51 14.85 18.53
C ILE A 144 -31.91 14.29 18.81
N THR A 145 -32.14 13.00 18.54
CA THR A 145 -33.42 12.35 18.81
C THR A 145 -33.77 12.39 20.30
N ASP A 146 -32.82 12.08 21.19
CA ASP A 146 -33.05 12.11 22.64
C ASP A 146 -33.34 13.52 23.15
N LEU A 147 -32.61 14.53 22.67
CA LEU A 147 -32.88 15.94 23.00
C LEU A 147 -34.26 16.37 22.52
N ASN A 148 -34.68 15.96 21.33
CA ASN A 148 -36.02 16.27 20.81
C ASN A 148 -37.12 15.67 21.68
N VAL A 149 -36.95 14.43 22.16
CA VAL A 149 -37.90 13.80 23.09
C VAL A 149 -37.99 14.60 24.39
N GLN A 150 -36.85 15.05 24.93
CA GLN A 150 -36.82 15.89 26.14
C GLN A 150 -37.50 17.24 25.92
N ILE A 151 -37.25 17.91 24.79
CA ILE A 151 -37.89 19.17 24.43
C ILE A 151 -39.42 19.01 24.37
N ILE A 152 -39.92 17.97 23.71
CA ILE A 152 -41.36 17.69 23.63
C ILE A 152 -41.95 17.47 25.03
N ALA A 153 -41.26 16.70 25.88
CA ALA A 153 -41.71 16.47 27.25
C ALA A 153 -41.80 17.77 28.06
N LEU A 154 -40.82 18.67 27.92
CA LEU A 154 -40.80 19.98 28.57
C LEU A 154 -41.89 20.90 28.03
N GLN A 155 -42.08 20.95 26.71
CA GLN A 155 -43.15 21.72 26.07
C GLN A 155 -44.53 21.28 26.58
N ASN A 156 -44.75 19.97 26.72
CA ASN A 156 -46.00 19.43 27.27
C ASN A 156 -46.21 19.81 28.74
N ARG A 157 -45.16 19.78 29.57
CA ARG A 157 -45.25 20.24 30.97
C ARG A 157 -45.59 21.72 31.05
N LEU A 158 -44.89 22.56 30.29
CA LEU A 158 -45.12 24.00 30.24
C LEU A 158 -46.55 24.32 29.79
N SER A 159 -47.04 23.63 28.75
CA SER A 159 -48.42 23.78 28.27
C SER A 159 -49.45 23.45 29.35
N ARG A 160 -49.26 22.36 30.10
CA ARG A 160 -50.14 22.01 31.23
C ARG A 160 -50.11 23.04 32.35
N GLU A 161 -48.92 23.56 32.68
CA GLU A 161 -48.78 24.58 33.72
C GLU A 161 -49.45 25.90 33.30
N ASN A 162 -49.29 26.31 32.05
CA ASN A 162 -49.96 27.49 31.51
C ASN A 162 -51.48 27.31 31.53
N GLN A 163 -52.02 26.17 31.07
CA GLN A 163 -53.45 25.88 31.17
C GLN A 163 -53.97 25.92 32.62
N SER A 164 -53.17 25.46 33.58
CA SER A 164 -53.54 25.56 35.00
C SER A 164 -53.53 26.99 35.52
N LYS A 165 -52.60 27.83 35.04
CA LYS A 165 -52.56 29.26 35.39
C LYS A 165 -53.72 30.00 34.76
N ASP A 166 -54.03 29.73 33.49
CA ASP A 166 -55.15 30.33 32.77
C ASP A 166 -56.47 30.05 33.50
N ARG A 167 -56.73 28.79 33.87
CA ARG A 167 -57.91 28.44 34.69
C ARG A 167 -57.97 29.20 36.02
N ARG A 168 -56.82 29.38 36.67
CA ARG A 168 -56.74 30.09 37.96
C ARG A 168 -56.94 31.60 37.80
N VAL A 169 -56.53 32.17 36.66
CA VAL A 169 -56.84 33.55 36.29
C VAL A 169 -58.35 33.69 36.08
N GLU A 170 -58.97 32.82 35.27
CA GLU A 170 -60.42 32.81 35.03
C GLU A 170 -61.23 32.70 36.34
N GLU A 171 -60.82 31.82 37.27
CA GLU A 171 -61.45 31.69 38.59
C GLU A 171 -61.34 32.96 39.43
N LEU A 172 -60.20 33.65 39.39
CA LEU A 172 -60.00 34.90 40.13
C LEU A 172 -60.81 36.04 39.53
N GLU A 173 -60.87 36.13 38.21
CA GLU A 173 -61.70 37.10 37.49
C GLU A 173 -63.18 36.92 37.84
N ALA A 174 -63.68 35.67 37.86
CA ALA A 174 -65.04 35.36 38.28
C ALA A 174 -65.33 35.81 39.73
N LYS A 175 -64.40 35.57 40.66
CA LYS A 175 -64.54 36.03 42.06
C LYS A 175 -64.54 37.55 42.17
N ILE A 176 -63.72 38.25 41.39
CA ILE A 176 -63.69 39.71 41.36
C ILE A 176 -65.05 40.26 40.91
N LEU A 177 -65.62 39.70 39.84
CA LEU A 177 -66.96 40.07 39.37
C LEU A 177 -68.03 39.84 40.43
N GLU A 178 -67.99 38.70 41.14
CA GLU A 178 -68.92 38.40 42.22
C GLU A 178 -68.80 39.41 43.38
N MET A 179 -67.57 39.76 43.78
CA MET A 179 -67.32 40.77 44.81
C MET A 179 -67.83 42.16 44.39
N GLN A 180 -67.62 42.55 43.13
CA GLN A 180 -68.14 43.81 42.58
C GLN A 180 -69.66 43.85 42.60
N HIS A 181 -70.33 42.76 42.23
CA HIS A 181 -71.80 42.67 42.26
C HIS A 181 -72.34 42.78 43.70
N LYS A 182 -71.70 42.12 44.67
CA LYS A 182 -72.03 42.24 46.10
C LYS A 182 -71.87 43.66 46.65
N GLN A 183 -70.90 44.42 46.17
CA GLN A 183 -70.71 45.83 46.56
C GLN A 183 -71.74 46.79 45.92
N GLN A 184 -72.32 46.42 44.79
CA GLN A 184 -73.33 47.23 44.08
C GLN A 184 -74.78 46.90 44.49
N GLN A 185 -75.02 45.91 45.35
CA GLN A 185 -76.34 45.70 45.93
C GLN A 185 -76.68 46.88 46.85
N PRO A 186 -77.78 47.63 46.60
CA PRO A 186 -78.16 48.72 47.46
C PRO A 186 -78.46 48.15 48.85
N GLN A 187 -77.81 48.69 49.89
CA GLN A 187 -78.31 48.52 51.24
C GLN A 187 -79.73 49.06 51.22
N THR A 188 -80.74 48.20 51.37
CA THR A 188 -82.10 48.65 51.59
C THR A 188 -82.05 49.60 52.80
N PRO A 189 -82.46 50.86 52.67
CA PRO A 189 -82.51 51.73 53.82
C PRO A 189 -83.42 51.05 54.83
N ARG A 190 -82.87 50.76 56.02
CA ARG A 190 -83.64 50.18 57.12
C ARG A 190 -84.61 51.26 57.58
N VAL A 191 -85.79 51.31 56.96
CA VAL A 191 -86.83 52.26 57.32
C VAL A 191 -87.25 51.91 58.76
N ASP A 192 -87.19 52.90 59.66
CA ASP A 192 -87.59 52.70 61.05
C ASP A 192 -89.05 52.23 61.07
N PRO A 193 -89.40 51.11 61.74
CA PRO A 193 -90.77 50.58 61.76
C PRO A 193 -91.81 51.60 62.26
N VAL A 194 -91.40 52.62 63.02
CA VAL A 194 -92.27 53.73 63.43
C VAL A 194 -92.63 54.64 62.25
N MET A 195 -91.72 54.80 61.29
CA MET A 195 -91.91 55.63 60.10
C MET A 195 -92.78 54.91 59.06
N GLU A 196 -92.59 53.60 58.86
CA GLU A 196 -93.49 52.78 58.02
C GLU A 196 -94.92 52.78 58.55
N ALA A 197 -95.12 52.66 59.87
CA ALA A 197 -96.44 52.73 60.48
C ALA A 197 -97.13 54.09 60.25
N LYS A 198 -96.37 55.19 60.30
CA LYS A 198 -96.88 56.55 60.04
C LYS A 198 -97.26 56.76 58.57
N ILE A 199 -96.49 56.21 57.64
CA ILE A 199 -96.81 56.29 56.20
C ILE A 199 -98.11 55.50 55.91
N ALA A 200 -98.22 54.27 56.43
CA ALA A 200 -99.42 53.45 56.27
C ALA A 200 -100.68 54.06 56.94
N GLU A 201 -100.50 54.86 57.99
CA GLU A 201 -101.60 55.61 58.60
C GLU A 201 -102.01 56.85 57.77
N LEU A 202 -101.03 57.55 57.17
CA LEU A 202 -101.29 58.66 56.26
C LEU A 202 -101.97 58.20 54.96
N GLU A 203 -101.58 57.05 54.41
CA GLU A 203 -102.21 56.46 53.23
C GLU A 203 -103.67 56.07 53.51
N ARG A 204 -103.95 55.44 54.66
CA ARG A 204 -105.34 55.18 55.09
C ARG A 204 -106.15 56.46 55.26
N LYS A 205 -105.55 57.53 55.80
CA LYS A 205 -106.21 58.83 55.93
C LYS A 205 -106.49 59.45 54.56
N LEU A 206 -105.57 59.33 53.61
CA LEU A 206 -105.73 59.84 52.25
C LEU A 206 -106.84 59.08 51.50
N GLU A 207 -106.88 57.75 51.59
CA GLU A 207 -107.95 56.93 51.00
C GLU A 207 -109.32 57.24 51.62
N SER A 208 -109.38 57.44 52.95
CA SER A 208 -110.62 57.85 53.61
C SER A 208 -111.07 59.26 53.21
N SER A 209 -110.13 60.18 52.92
CA SER A 209 -110.42 61.54 52.46
C SER A 209 -110.89 61.57 51.00
N MET A 210 -110.40 60.64 50.16
CA MET A 210 -110.82 60.53 48.76
C MET A 210 -112.21 59.88 48.60
N GLN A 211 -112.65 59.05 49.55
CA GLN A 211 -114.01 58.47 49.57
C GLN A 211 -115.09 59.46 50.06
N THR A 212 -114.72 60.55 50.74
CA THR A 212 -115.67 61.59 51.23
C THR A 212 -115.86 62.79 50.29
N SER A 213 -115.10 62.91 49.20
CA SER A 213 -115.21 64.03 48.24
C SER A 213 -115.89 63.66 46.92
N GLY A 214 -116.62 62.54 46.89
CA GLY A 214 -117.29 61.98 45.72
C GLY A 214 -118.79 62.29 45.57
N ASP A 215 -119.35 63.30 46.24
CA ASP A 215 -120.77 63.69 46.12
C ASP A 215 -120.96 65.22 46.18
N ILE A 216 -120.80 65.93 45.06
CA ILE A 216 -121.52 67.18 44.79
C ILE A 216 -121.93 67.19 43.30
N GLN A 217 -123.18 66.79 43.07
CA GLN A 217 -124.00 67.22 41.92
C GLN A 217 -124.21 68.74 41.97
N LEU A 218 -124.49 69.37 40.81
CA LEU A 218 -125.52 70.40 40.54
C LEU A 218 -125.16 71.14 39.23
N THR A 219 -125.84 70.84 38.12
CA THR A 219 -127.01 71.57 37.55
C THR A 219 -126.70 72.99 37.06
N GLY A 220 -126.88 73.20 35.75
CA GLY A 220 -126.82 74.48 35.06
C GLY A 220 -126.66 74.26 33.56
#